data_AF-A0A7X7GY45-F1
#
_entry.id   AF-A0A7X7GY45-F1
#
_cell.length_a   1.000
_cell.length_b   1.000
_cell.length_c   1.000
_cell.angle_alpha   90.00
_cell.angle_beta   90.00
_cell.angle_gamma   90.00
#
_symmetry.space_group_name_H-M   'P 1'
#
loop_
_entity.id
_entity.type
_entity.pdbx_description
1 polymer ?
#
loop_
_entity_poly.entity_id
_entity_poly.type
_entity_poly.pdbx_seq_one_letter_code
_entity_poly.pdbx_strand_id
1 'polypeptide(L)'
;MEEEPKGGTSFEGYHVSEDRGLEAALEEYKAADDKVWALTRKYLYPPEEVPYVGQRQLVFPNVAARDQYEEAKRVAREAEERYERIAHERQQREQTDKGK
;
A
#
# COMPACT_ATOMS: atom_id res chain seq x y z
N MET A 1 -3.12 0.73 -48.71
CA MET A 1 -2.72 -0.40 -47.85
C MET A 1 -1.42 0.01 -47.21
N GLU A 2 -1.39 0.10 -45.88
CA GLU A 2 -0.26 -0.28 -45.02
C GLU A 2 -0.74 -0.03 -43.59
N GLU A 3 -1.28 -1.09 -43.00
CA GLU A 3 -1.57 -1.20 -41.57
C GLU A 3 -0.24 -1.20 -40.81
N GLU A 4 -0.05 -0.24 -39.92
CA GLU A 4 1.00 -0.31 -38.90
C GLU A 4 0.58 -1.32 -37.81
N PRO A 5 1.30 -2.43 -37.60
CA PRO A 5 1.02 -3.28 -36.47
C PRO A 5 1.54 -2.60 -35.20
N LYS A 6 0.62 -2.24 -34.29
CA LYS A 6 0.88 -1.91 -32.89
C LYS A 6 1.53 -3.11 -32.20
N GLY A 7 2.84 -3.27 -32.35
CA GLY A 7 3.65 -4.25 -31.65
C GLY A 7 3.89 -3.83 -30.22
N GLY A 8 2.91 -4.06 -29.34
CA GLY A 8 3.17 -4.15 -27.91
C GLY A 8 4.13 -5.33 -27.69
N THR A 9 5.34 -5.05 -27.23
CA THR A 9 6.34 -6.06 -26.91
C THR A 9 5.88 -6.89 -25.71
N SER A 10 5.09 -7.93 -25.96
CA SER A 10 4.91 -9.07 -25.06
C SER A 10 6.08 -10.03 -25.30
N PHE A 11 7.10 -9.95 -24.46
CA PHE A 11 8.15 -10.97 -24.37
C PHE A 11 7.66 -12.04 -23.38
N GLU A 12 7.68 -13.31 -23.79
CA GLU A 12 7.22 -14.47 -23.01
C GLU A 12 7.62 -14.36 -21.53
N GLY A 13 6.61 -14.30 -20.65
CA GLY A 13 6.76 -14.50 -19.21
C GLY A 13 7.03 -13.26 -18.35
N TYR A 14 7.18 -12.05 -18.90
CA TYR A 14 7.39 -10.83 -18.09
C TYR A 14 6.34 -9.76 -18.42
N HIS A 15 5.30 -9.69 -17.60
CA HIS A 15 4.32 -8.60 -17.64
C HIS A 15 4.89 -7.31 -17.02
N VAL A 16 5.91 -6.72 -17.66
CA VAL A 16 6.68 -5.56 -17.17
C VAL A 16 5.80 -4.36 -16.80
N SER A 17 4.68 -4.16 -17.48
CA SER A 17 3.73 -3.06 -17.23
C SER A 17 2.90 -3.28 -15.96
N GLU A 18 2.55 -4.52 -15.66
CA GLU A 18 1.67 -4.90 -14.55
C GLU A 18 2.46 -5.11 -13.26
N ASP A 19 3.69 -5.64 -13.35
CA ASP A 19 4.63 -5.64 -12.23
C ASP A 19 4.94 -4.20 -11.77
N ARG A 20 5.05 -3.23 -12.70
CA ARG A 20 5.16 -1.81 -12.35
C ARG A 20 3.92 -1.25 -11.66
N GLY A 21 2.72 -1.69 -12.04
CA GLY A 21 1.47 -1.25 -11.41
C GLY A 21 1.33 -1.79 -9.98
N LEU A 22 1.71 -3.05 -9.76
CA LEU A 22 1.74 -3.67 -8.44
C LEU A 22 2.82 -3.05 -7.55
N GLU A 23 4.02 -2.84 -8.09
CA GLU A 23 5.13 -2.22 -7.38
C GLU A 23 4.79 -0.78 -6.96
N ALA A 24 4.22 0.02 -7.88
CA ALA A 24 3.77 1.38 -7.55
C ALA A 24 2.69 1.41 -6.47
N ALA A 25 1.70 0.50 -6.52
CA ALA A 25 0.68 0.39 -5.49
C ALA A 25 1.26 -0.03 -4.13
N LEU A 26 2.26 -0.92 -4.13
CA LEU A 26 2.98 -1.33 -2.93
C LEU A 26 3.80 -0.17 -2.34
N GLU A 27 4.46 0.62 -3.18
CA GLU A 27 5.20 1.81 -2.75
C GLU A 27 4.26 2.87 -2.15
N GLU A 28 3.10 3.10 -2.77
CA GLU A 28 2.07 4.01 -2.26
C GLU A 28 1.56 3.56 -0.89
N TYR A 29 1.27 2.26 -0.74
CA TYR A 29 0.87 1.68 0.54
C TYR A 29 1.95 1.83 1.60
N LYS A 30 3.20 1.49 1.30
CA LYS A 30 4.33 1.64 2.24
C LYS A 30 4.51 3.09 2.69
N ALA A 31 4.47 4.04 1.77
CA ALA A 31 4.61 5.46 2.09
C ALA A 31 3.46 5.96 2.99
N ALA A 32 2.24 5.47 2.76
CA ALA A 32 1.08 5.78 3.60
C ALA A 32 1.19 5.14 4.99
N ASP A 33 1.63 3.88 5.08
CA ASP A 33 1.85 3.17 6.33
C ASP A 33 2.97 3.80 7.16
N ASP A 34 4.09 4.17 6.54
CA ASP A 34 5.20 4.89 7.18
C ASP A 34 4.73 6.20 7.82
N LYS A 35 3.81 6.91 7.15
CA LYS A 35 3.20 8.14 7.68
C LYS A 35 2.34 7.84 8.91
N VAL A 36 1.54 6.77 8.90
CA VAL A 36 0.77 6.33 10.06
C VAL A 36 1.70 5.95 11.20
N TRP A 37 2.76 5.21 10.93
CA TRP A 37 3.74 4.80 11.93
C TRP A 37 4.47 6.00 12.56
N ALA A 38 4.88 6.97 11.74
CA ALA A 38 5.51 8.20 12.21
C ALA A 38 4.59 8.99 13.16
N LEU A 39 3.31 9.12 12.81
CA LEU A 39 2.32 9.79 13.66
C LEU A 39 1.99 8.97 14.92
N THR A 40 1.92 7.64 14.81
CA THR A 40 1.72 6.72 15.94
C THR A 40 2.82 6.95 16.97
N ARG A 41 4.10 6.89 16.55
CA ARG A 41 5.25 7.15 17.42
C ARG A 41 5.23 8.55 18.03
N LYS A 42 4.84 9.56 17.26
CA LYS A 42 4.75 10.95 17.73
C LYS A 42 3.71 11.13 18.84
N TYR A 43 2.58 10.44 18.77
CA TYR A 43 1.46 10.60 19.71
C TYR A 43 1.34 9.46 20.73
N LEU A 44 2.27 8.51 20.73
CA LEU A 44 2.30 7.40 21.69
C LEU A 44 2.75 7.87 23.07
N TYR A 45 1.94 7.60 24.09
CA TYR A 45 2.26 7.89 25.47
C TYR A 45 1.96 6.72 26.41
N PRO A 46 2.86 6.35 27.32
CA PRO A 46 4.26 6.78 27.37
C PRO A 46 5.06 6.26 26.15
N PRO A 47 6.19 6.89 25.79
CA PRO A 47 7.01 6.47 24.65
C PRO A 47 7.56 5.03 24.81
N GLU A 48 8.10 4.44 23.74
CA GLU A 48 8.53 3.03 23.67
C GLU A 48 9.53 2.60 24.77
N GLU A 49 10.16 3.55 25.47
CA GLU A 49 11.14 3.33 26.54
C GLU A 49 10.51 2.89 27.87
N VAL A 50 9.18 2.88 27.99
CA VAL A 50 8.50 2.46 29.24
C VAL A 50 8.09 0.98 29.18
N PRO A 51 8.41 0.18 30.21
CA PRO A 51 8.29 -1.29 30.20
C PRO A 51 6.84 -1.82 30.17
N TYR A 52 5.84 -0.97 30.39
CA TYR A 52 4.43 -1.39 30.45
C TYR A 52 3.70 -1.11 29.13
N VAL A 53 3.81 -2.05 28.20
CA VAL A 53 3.16 -1.98 26.88
C VAL A 53 1.63 -1.80 27.00
N GLY A 54 1.00 -2.37 28.03
CA GLY A 54 -0.45 -2.26 28.26
C GLY A 54 -0.95 -0.89 28.72
N GLN A 55 -0.07 0.07 28.96
CA GLN A 55 -0.43 1.46 29.32
C GLN A 55 -0.19 2.45 28.18
N ARG A 56 0.25 1.99 27.01
CA ARG A 56 0.51 2.84 25.86
C ARG A 56 -0.82 3.22 25.20
N GLN A 57 -1.05 4.51 25.09
CA GLN A 57 -2.23 5.10 24.48
C GLN A 57 -1.83 6.23 23.54
N LEU A 58 -2.61 6.42 22.47
CA LEU A 58 -2.45 7.57 21.60
C LEU A 58 -3.05 8.81 22.26
N VAL A 59 -2.24 9.83 22.46
CA VAL A 59 -2.64 11.10 23.06
C VAL A 59 -2.39 12.22 22.06
N PHE A 60 -3.48 12.82 21.58
CA PHE A 60 -3.41 13.92 20.61
C PHE A 60 -3.47 15.27 21.34
N PRO A 61 -2.57 16.23 21.00
CA PRO A 61 -2.55 17.53 21.66
C PRO A 61 -3.75 18.43 21.27
N ASN A 62 -4.39 18.18 20.13
CA ASN A 62 -5.58 18.89 19.67
C ASN A 62 -6.35 18.07 18.63
N VAL A 63 -7.52 18.57 18.23
CA VAL A 63 -8.40 17.92 17.23
C VAL A 63 -7.69 17.79 15.88
N ALA A 64 -6.98 18.80 15.42
CA ALA A 64 -6.27 18.76 14.14
C ALA A 64 -5.21 17.64 14.07
N ALA A 65 -4.50 17.36 15.18
CA ALA A 65 -3.53 16.28 15.27
C ALA A 65 -4.20 14.90 15.20
N ARG A 66 -5.39 14.76 15.80
CA ARG A 66 -6.21 13.55 15.69
C ARG A 66 -6.73 13.36 14.26
N ASP A 67 -7.24 14.41 13.65
CA ASP A 67 -7.76 14.36 12.28
C ASP A 67 -6.66 14.01 11.27
N GLN A 68 -5.47 14.57 11.43
CA GLN A 68 -4.29 14.21 10.63
C GLN A 68 -3.95 12.71 10.74
N TYR A 69 -4.05 12.15 11.94
CA TYR A 69 -3.79 10.73 12.18
C TYR A 69 -4.86 9.83 11.56
N GLU A 70 -6.14 10.15 11.74
CA GLU A 70 -7.24 9.38 11.14
C GLU A 70 -7.25 9.49 9.61
N GLU A 71 -6.90 10.65 9.05
CA GLU A 71 -6.71 10.81 7.61
C GLU A 71 -5.57 9.93 7.09
N ALA A 72 -4.42 9.94 7.77
CA ALA A 72 -3.29 9.08 7.37
C ALA A 72 -3.68 7.60 7.40
N LYS A 73 -4.43 7.15 8.43
CA LYS A 73 -4.95 5.79 8.49
C LYS A 73 -5.93 5.47 7.35
N ARG A 74 -6.82 6.40 7.02
CA ARG A 74 -7.76 6.22 5.91
C ARG A 74 -7.00 6.04 4.61
N VAL A 75 -6.02 6.89 4.33
CA VAL A 75 -5.21 6.82 3.11
C VAL A 75 -4.41 5.51 3.06
N ALA A 76 -3.80 5.08 4.17
CA ALA A 76 -3.09 3.81 4.23
C ALA A 76 -3.99 2.62 3.91
N ARG A 77 -5.21 2.61 4.47
CA ARG A 77 -6.21 1.57 4.16
C ARG A 77 -6.64 1.59 2.69
N GLU A 78 -6.90 2.76 2.12
CA GLU A 78 -7.27 2.87 0.70
C GLU A 78 -6.14 2.38 -0.22
N ALA A 79 -4.88 2.64 0.14
CA ALA A 79 -3.71 2.16 -0.60
C ALA A 79 -3.53 0.64 -0.45
N GLU A 80 -3.76 0.10 0.75
CA GLU A 80 -3.77 -1.35 1.01
C GLU A 80 -4.81 -2.05 0.13
N GLU A 81 -6.06 -1.58 0.15
CA GLU A 81 -7.16 -2.16 -0.64
C GLU A 81 -6.88 -2.12 -2.16
N ARG A 82 -6.17 -1.09 -2.63
CA ARG A 82 -5.71 -1.00 -4.03
C ARG A 82 -4.64 -2.04 -4.33
N TYR A 83 -3.62 -2.15 -3.47
CA TYR A 83 -2.55 -3.13 -3.61
C TYR A 83 -3.11 -4.56 -3.60
N GLU A 84 -3.96 -4.91 -2.64
CA GLU A 84 -4.57 -6.23 -2.53
C GLU A 84 -5.40 -6.59 -3.77
N ARG A 85 -6.15 -5.62 -4.31
CA ARG A 85 -6.93 -5.83 -5.53
C ARG A 85 -6.04 -6.19 -6.72
N ILE A 86 -5.00 -5.39 -6.96
CA ILE A 86 -4.06 -5.62 -8.07
C ILE A 86 -3.32 -6.95 -7.88
N ALA A 87 -2.90 -7.26 -6.65
CA ALA A 87 -2.24 -8.52 -6.31
C ALA A 87 -3.15 -9.73 -6.56
N HIS A 88 -4.42 -9.65 -6.18
CA HIS A 88 -5.39 -10.72 -6.38
C HIS A 88 -5.75 -10.90 -7.86
N GLU A 89 -5.89 -9.82 -8.63
CA GLU A 89 -6.10 -9.89 -10.09
C GLU A 89 -4.92 -10.58 -10.80
N ARG A 90 -3.69 -10.30 -10.38
CA ARG A 90 -2.48 -11.01 -10.86
C ARG A 90 -2.55 -12.50 -10.55
N GLN A 91 -2.83 -12.85 -9.29
CA GLN A 91 -2.86 -14.25 -8.85
C GLN A 91 -3.93 -15.08 -9.60
N GLN A 92 -5.09 -14.50 -9.89
CA GLN A 92 -6.12 -15.19 -10.68
C GLN A 92 -5.68 -15.47 -12.11
N ARG A 93 -4.95 -14.53 -12.74
CA ARG A 93 -4.43 -14.70 -14.11
C ARG A 93 -3.33 -15.75 -14.16
N GLU A 94 -2.39 -15.74 -13.21
CA GLU A 94 -1.35 -16.78 -13.11
C GLU A 94 -1.93 -18.19 -12.93
N GLN A 95 -3.03 -18.33 -12.17
CA GLN A 95 -3.71 -19.61 -12.02
C GLN A 95 -4.47 -20.04 -13.29
N THR A 96 -5.00 -19.08 -14.04
CA THR A 96 -5.69 -19.36 -15.32
C THR A 96 -4.70 -19.75 -16.41
N ASP A 97 -3.50 -19.16 -16.41
CA ASP A 97 -2.42 -19.44 -17.36
C ASP A 97 -1.78 -20.81 -17.13
N LYS A 98 -1.57 -21.22 -15.87
CA LYS A 98 -1.04 -22.55 -15.49
C LYS A 98 -2.03 -23.71 -15.69
N GLY A 99 -3.30 -23.42 -16.00
CA GLY A 99 -4.37 -24.39 -16.21
C GLY A 99 -4.60 -24.79 -17.67
N LYS A 100 -3.81 -24.26 -18.62
CA LYS A 100 -3.79 -24.62 -20.04
C LYS A 100 -2.54 -25.44 -20.39
#